data_AF-A0AAD8FQ58-F1
#
_entry.id   AF-A0AAD8FQ58-F1
#
_cell.length_a   1.000
_cell.length_b   1.000
_cell.length_c   1.000
_cell.angle_alpha   90.00
_cell.angle_beta   90.00
_cell.angle_gamma   90.00
#
_symmetry.space_group_name_H-M   'P 1'
#
loop_
_entity.id
_entity.type
_entity.pdbx_description
1 polymer ?
#
loop_
_entity_poly.entity_id
_entity_poly.type
_entity_poly.pdbx_seq_one_letter_code
_entity_poly.pdbx_strand_id
1 'polypeptide(L)'
;MHWRDTAILRYHTETKFLLLHGENLYELFQRYPVRYKGGVCQTNNGPAIPIVYDFGNKESTSNLYGPHTKSQCEPGYIHFRVFNA
;
A
#
# COMPACT_ATOMS: atom_id res chain seq x y z
N MET A 1 11.50 -0.50 24.86
CA MET A 1 10.48 -0.76 23.83
C MET A 1 9.66 0.51 23.66
N HIS A 2 9.85 1.28 22.58
CA HIS A 2 9.10 2.53 22.36
C HIS A 2 8.51 2.64 20.95
N TRP A 3 8.54 1.57 20.14
CA TRP A 3 8.10 1.64 18.75
C TRP A 3 6.63 1.99 18.59
N ARG A 4 5.76 1.48 19.48
CA ARG A 4 4.33 1.83 19.45
C ARG A 4 4.09 3.31 19.71
N ASP A 5 4.86 3.88 20.64
CA ASP A 5 4.69 5.26 21.12
C ASP A 5 5.40 6.29 20.21
N THR A 6 6.44 5.85 19.50
CA THR A 6 7.25 6.70 18.60
C THR A 6 6.86 6.57 17.12
N ALA A 7 5.93 5.65 16.79
CA ALA A 7 5.47 5.48 15.42
C ALA A 7 4.73 6.73 14.94
N ILE A 8 5.12 7.25 13.78
CA ILE A 8 4.44 8.39 13.13
C ILE A 8 3.13 7.98 12.43
N LEU A 9 3.01 6.71 12.05
CA LEU A 9 1.81 6.11 11.47
C LEU A 9 1.71 4.64 11.88
N ARG A 10 0.50 4.18 12.17
CA ARG A 10 0.17 2.76 12.33
C ARG A 10 -1.19 2.51 11.69
N TYR A 11 -1.28 1.45 10.90
CA TYR A 11 -2.51 1.07 10.22
C TYR A 11 -2.50 -0.41 9.91
N HIS A 12 -3.69 -0.95 9.64
CA HIS A 12 -3.88 -2.33 9.25
C HIS A 12 -5.02 -2.45 8.23
N THR A 13 -5.13 -3.59 7.56
CA THR A 13 -6.29 -3.94 6.74
C THR A 13 -7.26 -4.76 7.56
N GLU A 14 -8.55 -4.46 7.53
CA GLU A 14 -9.57 -5.33 8.13
C GLU A 14 -10.04 -6.43 7.17
N THR A 15 -9.89 -6.19 5.86
CA THR A 15 -10.17 -7.21 4.86
C THR A 15 -9.10 -8.28 4.95
N LYS A 16 -9.50 -9.56 5.04
CA LYS A 16 -8.60 -10.71 4.96
C LYS A 16 -8.10 -10.95 3.52
N PHE A 17 -7.69 -9.89 2.82
CA PHE A 17 -7.41 -9.89 1.38
C PHE A 17 -6.34 -10.93 1.01
N LEU A 18 -5.39 -11.19 1.90
CA LEU A 18 -4.34 -12.18 1.68
C LEU A 18 -4.93 -13.58 1.40
N LEU A 19 -6.08 -13.97 1.94
CA LEU A 19 -6.72 -15.25 1.63
C LEU A 19 -7.01 -15.41 0.12
N LEU A 20 -7.28 -14.32 -0.60
CA LEU A 20 -7.51 -14.31 -2.05
C LEU A 20 -6.20 -14.33 -2.87
N HIS A 21 -5.05 -14.18 -2.19
CA HIS A 21 -3.73 -14.03 -2.77
C HIS A 21 -2.70 -15.01 -2.20
N GLY A 22 -3.14 -16.14 -1.64
CA GLY A 22 -2.24 -17.19 -1.10
C GLY A 22 -1.75 -16.93 0.32
N GLU A 23 -2.56 -16.23 1.12
CA GLU A 23 -2.45 -16.05 2.57
C GLU A 23 -1.31 -15.18 3.09
N ASN A 24 -0.31 -14.88 2.26
CA ASN A 24 0.84 -14.08 2.65
C ASN A 24 1.40 -13.25 1.48
N LEU A 25 2.37 -12.38 1.78
CA LEU A 25 2.98 -11.51 0.78
C LEU A 25 3.86 -12.26 -0.22
N TYR A 26 4.44 -13.41 0.16
CA TYR A 26 5.24 -14.22 -0.75
C TYR A 26 4.38 -14.74 -1.90
N GLU A 27 3.25 -15.38 -1.59
CA GLU A 27 2.29 -15.85 -2.61
C GLU A 27 1.68 -14.70 -3.41
N LEU A 28 1.41 -13.56 -2.75
CA LEU A 28 0.96 -12.35 -3.45
C LEU A 28 1.96 -11.92 -4.54
N PHE A 29 3.26 -11.91 -4.23
CA PHE A 29 4.29 -11.54 -5.20
C PHE A 29 4.64 -12.64 -6.19
N GLN A 30 4.34 -13.91 -5.92
CA GLN A 30 4.33 -14.94 -6.95
C GLN A 30 3.24 -14.66 -8.01
N ARG A 31 2.04 -14.24 -7.57
CA ARG A 31 0.94 -13.86 -8.47
C ARG A 31 1.17 -12.51 -9.16
N TYR A 32 1.82 -11.57 -8.48
CA TYR A 32 2.16 -10.25 -8.98
C TYR A 32 3.67 -10.01 -8.92
N PRO A 33 4.45 -10.55 -9.89
CA PRO A 33 5.90 -10.45 -9.85
C PRO A 33 6.40 -9.01 -9.86
N VAL A 34 7.31 -8.71 -8.92
CA VAL A 34 8.03 -7.43 -8.87
C VAL A 34 9.21 -7.50 -9.84
N ARG A 35 8.99 -7.06 -11.07
CA ARG A 35 10.00 -7.08 -12.14
C ARG A 35 9.87 -5.88 -13.06
N TYR A 36 11.01 -5.37 -13.53
CA TYR A 36 11.05 -4.33 -14.56
C TYR A 36 10.44 -4.83 -15.88
N LYS A 37 9.72 -3.95 -16.59
CA LYS A 37 8.95 -4.28 -17.81
C LYS A 37 7.91 -5.40 -17.62
N GLY A 38 7.43 -5.60 -16.39
CA GLY A 38 6.39 -6.58 -16.07
C GLY A 38 4.97 -6.15 -16.42
N GLY A 39 4.76 -4.90 -16.84
CA GLY A 39 3.46 -4.30 -17.12
C GLY A 39 3.56 -2.81 -17.39
N VAL A 40 2.39 -2.19 -17.57
CA VAL A 40 2.22 -0.77 -17.88
C VAL A 40 1.53 -0.05 -16.71
N CYS A 41 1.91 1.21 -16.49
CA CYS A 41 1.31 2.12 -15.51
C CYS A 41 -0.23 2.06 -15.57
N GLN A 42 -0.86 2.02 -14.40
CA GLN A 42 -2.33 1.94 -14.18
C GLN A 42 -3.02 0.65 -14.68
N THR A 43 -2.63 0.11 -15.83
CA THR A 43 -3.27 -1.07 -16.45
C THR A 43 -2.93 -2.37 -15.73
N ASN A 44 -1.68 -2.51 -15.29
CA ASN A 44 -1.19 -3.76 -14.70
C ASN A 44 -0.79 -3.59 -13.24
N ASN A 45 -1.35 -2.64 -12.52
CA ASN A 45 -1.09 -2.54 -11.08
C ASN A 45 -1.70 -3.75 -10.34
N GLY A 46 -1.12 -4.09 -9.18
CA GLY A 46 -1.70 -5.09 -8.28
C GLY A 46 -2.84 -4.51 -7.44
N PRO A 47 -3.30 -5.24 -6.41
CA PRO A 47 -4.45 -4.85 -5.61
C PRO A 47 -4.14 -3.63 -4.73
N ALA A 48 -5.11 -2.71 -4.62
CA ALA A 48 -5.14 -1.65 -3.63
C ALA A 48 -6.19 -2.00 -2.57
N ILE A 49 -5.78 -2.04 -1.30
CA ILE A 49 -6.59 -2.51 -0.19
C ILE A 49 -6.81 -1.37 0.80
N PRO A 50 -8.06 -1.07 1.22
CA PRO A 50 -8.31 -0.04 2.20
C PRO A 50 -7.69 -0.38 3.55
N ILE A 51 -7.18 0.63 4.25
CA ILE A 51 -6.60 0.50 5.59
C ILE A 51 -7.43 1.25 6.62
N VAL A 52 -7.34 0.80 7.86
CA VAL A 52 -7.83 1.47 9.07
C VAL A 52 -6.62 1.96 9.85
N TYR A 53 -6.65 3.22 10.28
CA TYR A 53 -5.57 3.83 11.05
C TYR A 53 -5.71 3.54 12.54
N ASP A 54 -4.65 3.01 13.14
CA ASP A 54 -4.50 2.88 14.58
C ASP A 54 -3.76 4.09 15.20
N PHE A 55 -3.02 4.83 14.37
CA PHE A 55 -2.37 6.10 14.71
C PHE A 55 -2.12 6.91 13.43
N GLY A 56 -2.47 8.20 13.48
CA GLY A 56 -2.54 9.08 12.31
C GLY A 56 -3.85 8.92 11.53
N ASN A 57 -3.91 9.50 10.33
CA ASN A 57 -5.06 9.50 9.45
C ASN A 57 -4.65 9.77 7.99
N LYS A 58 -5.64 9.85 7.08
CA LYS A 58 -5.43 10.14 5.66
C LYS A 58 -4.65 11.44 5.42
N GLU A 59 -4.93 12.49 6.18
CA GLU A 59 -4.28 13.79 6.06
C GLU A 59 -2.82 13.73 6.50
N SER A 60 -2.53 13.13 7.66
CA SER A 60 -1.16 12.96 8.14
C SER A 60 -0.36 12.08 7.19
N THR A 61 -0.96 11.01 6.63
CA THR A 61 -0.31 10.19 5.60
C THR A 61 0.01 11.01 4.36
N SER A 62 -0.96 11.74 3.82
CA SER A 62 -0.72 12.63 2.67
C SER A 62 0.46 13.56 2.96
N ASN A 63 0.48 14.20 4.14
CA ASN A 63 1.49 15.15 4.55
C ASN A 63 2.92 14.60 4.66
N LEU A 64 3.10 13.29 4.74
CA LEU A 64 4.43 12.66 4.69
C LEU A 64 5.00 12.54 3.26
N TYR A 65 4.18 12.70 2.23
CA TYR A 65 4.62 12.59 0.84
C TYR A 65 4.81 13.95 0.16
N GLY A 66 5.63 13.96 -0.90
CA GLY A 66 5.88 15.15 -1.70
C GLY A 66 4.63 15.65 -2.44
N PRO A 67 4.55 16.95 -2.78
CA PRO A 67 3.36 17.57 -3.37
C PRO A 67 2.93 16.93 -4.70
N HIS A 68 3.88 16.48 -5.53
CA HIS A 68 3.55 15.76 -6.76
C HIS A 68 2.87 14.42 -6.49
N THR A 69 3.37 13.62 -5.54
CA THR A 69 2.77 12.35 -5.15
C THR A 69 1.36 12.56 -4.58
N LYS A 70 1.17 13.59 -3.73
CA LYS A 70 -0.15 13.95 -3.19
C LYS A 70 -1.20 14.19 -4.28
N SER A 71 -0.78 14.78 -5.41
CA SER A 71 -1.70 15.06 -6.53
C SER A 71 -2.10 13.83 -7.36
N GLN A 72 -1.40 12.70 -7.19
CA GLN A 72 -1.56 11.50 -8.00
C GLN A 72 -1.95 10.25 -7.19
N CYS A 73 -1.98 10.35 -5.86
CA CYS A 73 -2.24 9.22 -4.97
C CYS A 73 -3.34 9.57 -3.96
N GLU A 74 -4.18 8.58 -3.66
CA GLU A 74 -5.19 8.68 -2.60
C GLU A 74 -4.68 8.00 -1.32
N PRO A 75 -4.63 8.69 -0.16
CA PRO A 75 -4.26 8.08 1.11
C PRO A 75 -5.39 7.19 1.67
N GLY A 76 -5.03 6.28 2.59
CA GLY A 76 -5.97 5.34 3.19
C GLY A 76 -6.05 3.99 2.49
N TYR A 77 -5.05 3.68 1.66
CA TYR A 77 -4.87 2.37 1.04
C TYR A 77 -3.44 1.88 1.18
N ILE A 78 -3.26 0.57 1.12
CA ILE A 78 -1.99 -0.08 0.80
C ILE A 78 -2.09 -0.68 -0.61
N HIS A 79 -1.15 -0.33 -1.49
CA HIS A 79 -1.15 -0.76 -2.90
C HIS A 79 0.07 -1.62 -3.19
N PHE A 80 -0.15 -2.83 -3.72
CA PHE A 80 0.91 -3.77 -4.04
C PHE A 80 1.24 -3.78 -5.53
N ARG A 81 2.55 -3.86 -5.85
CA ARG A 81 3.09 -4.03 -7.22
C ARG A 81 2.48 -3.04 -8.21
N VAL A 82 2.99 -1.81 -8.22
CA VAL A 82 2.60 -0.74 -9.17
C VAL A 82 3.67 -0.55 -10.24
N PHE A 83 3.27 -0.08 -11.42
CA PHE A 83 4.18 0.32 -12.49
C PHE A 83 4.16 1.83 -12.67
N ASN A 84 5.33 2.41 -12.95
CA ASN A 84 5.48 3.79 -13.39
C ASN A 84 5.40 3.90 -14.93
N ALA A 85 5.37 5.14 -15.42
CA ALA A 85 5.43 5.45 -16.84
C ALA A 85 6.83 5.19 -17.43
#